data_AF-A0A7T8HGK5-F1
#
_entry.id   AF-A0A7T8HGK5-F1
#
_cell.length_a   1.000
_cell.length_b   1.000
_cell.length_c   1.000
_cell.angle_alpha   90.00
_cell.angle_beta   90.00
_cell.angle_gamma   90.00
#
_symmetry.space_group_name_H-M   'P 1'
#
loop_
_entity.id
_entity.type
_entity.pdbx_description
1 polymer ?
#
loop_
_entity_poly.entity_id
_entity_poly.type
_entity_poly.pdbx_seq_one_letter_code
_entity_poly.pdbx_strand_id
1 'polypeptide(L)' 'MEEKRIRVSALLDAQMDFKKIAELIPCSLGLVSKVKKLKDEGQDLGRKPGSGGHNKKRTAEFLADIADTIEASPPPA' A
#
# COMPACT_ATOMS: atom_id res chain seq x y z
N MET A 1 6.78 1.33 -3.13
CA MET A 1 6.20 2.00 -1.93
C MET A 1 6.88 1.52 -0.66
N GLU A 2 7.08 0.21 -0.48
CA GLU A 2 7.88 -0.39 0.61
C GLU A 2 9.24 0.31 0.79
N GLU A 3 10.01 0.39 -0.30
CA GLU A 3 11.38 0.91 -0.30
C GLU A 3 11.46 2.38 0.17
N LYS A 4 10.48 3.21 -0.18
CA LYS A 4 10.41 4.60 0.30
C LYS A 4 10.22 4.64 1.82
N ARG A 5 9.38 3.77 2.39
CA ARG A 5 9.14 3.73 3.86
C ARG A 5 10.38 3.24 4.60
N ILE A 6 11.10 2.27 4.04
CA ILE A 6 12.36 1.77 4.61
C ILE A 6 13.39 2.91 4.65
N ARG A 7 13.59 3.63 3.55
CA ARG A 7 14.51 4.77 3.50
C ARG A 7 14.10 5.88 4.48
N VAL A 8 12.81 6.21 4.57
CA VAL A 8 12.29 7.18 5.56
C VAL A 8 12.58 6.70 6.98
N SER A 9 12.39 5.41 7.28
CA SER A 9 12.68 4.83 8.60
C SER A 9 14.15 4.97 8.98
N ALA A 10 15.07 4.71 8.04
CA ALA A 10 16.50 4.86 8.27
C ALA A 10 16.90 6.33 8.56
N LEU A 11 16.30 7.29 7.85
CA LEU A 11 16.55 8.72 8.13
C LEU A 11 15.94 9.16 9.47
N LEU A 12 14.84 8.54 9.90
CA LEU A 12 14.28 8.74 11.23
C LEU A 12 15.19 8.17 12.33
N ASP A 13 15.87 7.02 12.09
CA ASP A 13 16.91 6.50 13.01
C ASP A 13 18.09 7.45 13.14
N ALA A 14 18.47 8.10 12.03
CA ALA A 14 19.48 9.14 12.00
C ALA A 14 19.00 10.48 12.64
N GLN A 15 17.80 10.50 13.26
CA GLN A 15 17.21 11.66 13.93
C GLN A 15 17.08 12.90 13.03
N MET A 16 16.89 12.70 11.73
CA MET A 16 16.72 13.81 10.79
C MET A 16 15.36 14.48 10.92
N ASP A 17 15.33 15.79 10.63
CA ASP A 17 14.10 16.58 10.57
C ASP A 17 13.14 16.07 9.49
N PHE A 18 11.85 16.07 9.80
CA PHE A 18 10.81 15.57 8.88
C PHE A 18 10.77 16.31 7.55
N LYS A 19 11.01 17.63 7.59
CA LYS A 19 11.05 18.47 6.38
C LYS A 19 12.20 18.04 5.46
N LYS A 20 13.40 17.86 6.02
CA LYS A 20 14.57 17.38 5.28
C LYS A 20 14.36 15.97 4.72
N ILE A 21 13.70 15.10 5.48
CA ILE A 21 13.36 13.74 5.01
C ILE A 21 12.40 13.81 3.82
N ALA A 22 11.36 14.65 3.87
CA ALA A 22 10.39 14.80 2.78
C ALA A 22 10.99 15.45 1.53
N GLU A 23 12.01 16.30 1.69
CA GLU A 23 12.77 16.89 0.60
C GLU A 23 13.72 15.86 -0.05
N LEU A 24 14.46 15.09 0.75
CA LEU A 24 15.39 14.06 0.27
C LEU A 24 14.67 12.86 -0.35
N ILE A 25 13.57 12.44 0.25
CA ILE A 25 12.70 11.38 -0.24
C ILE A 25 11.38 12.05 -0.62
N PRO A 26 11.17 12.41 -1.90
CA PRO A 26 9.97 13.12 -2.32
C PRO A 26 8.70 12.34 -1.95
N CYS A 27 8.12 12.76 -0.84
CA CYS A 27 6.95 12.18 -0.20
C CYS A 27 6.26 13.21 0.71
N SER A 28 5.02 12.93 1.10
CA SER A 28 4.28 13.81 1.99
C SER A 28 4.79 13.72 3.42
N LEU A 29 4.72 14.82 4.17
CA LEU A 29 5.01 14.84 5.61
C LEU A 29 4.11 13.85 6.37
N GLY A 30 2.88 13.63 5.89
CA GLY A 30 1.97 12.62 6.45
C GLY A 30 2.51 11.19 6.31
N LEU A 31 3.23 10.87 5.23
CA LEU A 31 3.90 9.58 5.10
C LEU A 31 5.02 9.44 6.14
N VAL A 32 5.85 10.47 6.32
CA VAL A 32 6.94 10.48 7.31
C VAL A 32 6.39 10.28 8.72
N SER A 33 5.34 11.03 9.08
CA SER A 33 4.65 10.89 10.37
C SER A 33 4.07 9.48 10.57
N LYS A 34 3.41 8.93 9.54
CA LYS A 34 2.88 7.56 9.59
C LYS A 34 3.98 6.51 9.78
N VAL A 35 5.11 6.66 9.09
CA VAL A 35 6.25 5.74 9.23
C VAL A 35 6.85 5.83 10.63
N LYS A 36 7.01 7.03 11.19
CA LYS A 36 7.44 7.20 12.59
C LYS A 36 6.49 6.49 13.56
N LYS A 37 5.19 6.73 13.43
CA LYS A 37 4.19 6.10 14.29
C LYS A 37 4.23 4.56 14.22
N LEU A 38 4.30 4.00 13.01
CA LEU A 38 4.41 2.55 12.82
C LEU A 38 5.66 1.99 13.50
N LYS A 39 6.77 2.72 13.40
CA LYS A 39 8.04 2.35 14.04
C LYS A 39 7.98 2.41 15.56
N ASP A 40 7.42 3.48 16.12
CA ASP A 40 7.23 3.64 17.57
C ASP A 40 6.30 2.55 18.13
N GLU A 41 5.33 2.09 17.35
CA GLU A 41 4.42 0.98 17.66
C GLU A 41 5.03 -0.42 17.38
N GLY A 42 6.26 -0.50 16.86
CA GLY A 42 6.90 -1.76 16.47
C GLY A 42 6.18 -2.52 15.36
N GLN A 43 5.33 -1.84 14.58
CA GLN A 43 4.58 -2.42 13.47
C GLN A 43 5.43 -2.52 12.21
N ASP A 44 5.13 -3.53 11.39
CA ASP A 44 5.75 -3.68 10.09
C ASP A 44 5.46 -2.46 9.19
N LEU A 45 6.51 -1.99 8.52
CA LEU A 45 6.42 -0.91 7.53
C LEU A 45 5.85 -1.41 6.20
N GLY A 46 5.76 -2.72 6.04
CA GLY A 46 5.24 -3.35 4.85
C GLY A 46 3.75 -3.11 4.60
N ARG A 47 3.33 -3.45 3.39
CA ARG A 47 1.92 -3.38 3.02
C ARG A 47 1.15 -4.46 3.78
N LYS A 48 0.20 -4.07 4.65
CA LYS A 48 -0.70 -5.02 5.31
C LYS A 48 -1.39 -5.91 4.25
N PRO A 49 -1.40 -7.25 4.43
CA PRO A 49 -2.07 -8.16 3.52
C PRO A 49 -3.56 -7.79 3.44
N GLY A 50 -4.12 -7.83 2.23
CA GLY A 50 -5.52 -7.45 1.97
C GLY A 50 -5.78 -5.96 1.71
N SER A 51 -4.79 -5.08 1.83
CA SER A 51 -4.95 -3.63 1.56
C SER A 51 -5.10 -3.27 0.07
N GLY A 52 -5.49 -4.23 -0.78
CA GLY A 52 -5.77 -4.07 -2.20
C GLY A 52 -6.86 -5.01 -2.72
N GLY A 53 -7.61 -5.68 -1.84
CA GLY A 53 -8.72 -6.54 -2.25
C GLY A 53 -9.91 -5.70 -2.70
N HIS A 54 -10.54 -6.09 -3.82
CA HIS A 54 -11.89 -5.62 -4.13
C HIS A 54 -12.81 -6.05 -2.99
N ASN A 55 -13.52 -5.11 -2.36
CA ASN A 55 -14.52 -5.40 -1.32
C ASN A 55 -15.76 -6.15 -1.85
N LYS A 56 -15.82 -6.45 -3.14
CA LYS A 56 -16.86 -7.30 -3.72
C LYS A 56 -16.61 -8.72 -3.23
N LYS A 57 -17.57 -9.28 -2.49
CA LYS A 57 -17.56 -10.69 -2.13
C LYS A 57 -17.51 -11.49 -3.44
N ARG A 58 -16.51 -12.34 -3.60
CA ARG A 58 -16.47 -13.35 -4.67
C ARG A 58 -17.45 -14.47 -4.34
N THR A 59 -18.74 -14.14 -4.26
CA THR A 59 -19.80 -15.14 -4.11
C THR A 59 -19.84 -16.02 -5.35
N ALA A 60 -20.41 -17.22 -5.22
CA ALA A 60 -20.61 -18.12 -6.36
C ALA A 60 -21.40 -17.43 -7.49
N GLU A 61 -22.41 -16.63 -7.12
CA GLU A 61 -23.20 -15.82 -8.05
C GLU A 61 -22.37 -14.78 -8.82
N PHE A 62 -21.45 -14.08 -8.14
CA PHE A 62 -20.57 -13.10 -8.80
C PHE A 62 -19.60 -13.77 -9.78
N LEU A 63 -19.13 -14.97 -9.45
CA LEU A 63 -18.25 -15.73 -10.34
C LEU A 63 -19.02 -16.34 -11.52
N ALA A 64 -20.27 -16.76 -11.32
CA ALA A 64 -21.15 -17.23 -12.37
C ALA A 64 -21.48 -16.10 -13.37
N ASP A 65 -21.85 -14.92 -12.88
CA ASP A 65 -22.14 -13.75 -13.73
C ASP A 65 -20.92 -13.30 -14.57
N ILE A 66 -19.71 -13.39 -14.00
CA ILE A 66 -18.47 -13.16 -14.75
C ILE A 66 -18.27 -14.23 -15.82
N ALA A 67 -18.48 -15.51 -15.50
CA ALA A 67 -18.33 -16.60 -16.45
C ALA A 67 -19.30 -16.44 -17.62
N ASP A 68 -20.58 -16.18 -17.32
CA ASP A 68 -21.62 -15.94 -18.31
C ASP A 68 -21.28 -14.73 -19.21
N THR A 69 -20.73 -13.67 -18.63
CA THR A 69 -20.28 -12.48 -19.38
C THR A 69 -19.10 -12.78 -20.30
N ILE A 70 -18.14 -13.59 -19.86
CA ILE A 70 -16.97 -13.99 -20.67
C ILE A 70 -17.40 -14.93 -21.80
N GLU A 71 -18.35 -15.85 -21.54
CA GLU A 71 -18.91 -16.72 -22.58
C GLU A 71 -19.72 -15.93 -23.62
N ALA A 72 -20.49 -14.93 -23.18
CA ALA A 72 -21.28 -14.08 -24.07
C ALA A 72 -20.42 -13.11 -24.90
N SER A 73 -19.27 -12.69 -24.38
CA SER A 73 -18.35 -11.76 -25.05
C SER A 73 -16.90 -12.13 -24.73
N PRO A 74 -16.33 -13.12 -25.43
CA PRO A 74 -14.97 -13.57 -25.16
C PRO A 74 -13.98 -12.43 -25.40
N PRO A 75 -12.98 -12.24 -24.53
CA PRO A 75 -11.96 -11.24 -24.75
C PRO A 75 -11.19 -11.54 -26.05
N PRO A 76 -10.70 -10.51 -26.76
CA PRO A 76 -9.87 -10.72 -27.94
C PRO A 76 -8.64 -11.56 -27.59
N ALA A 77 -8.31 -12.50 -28.48
CA ALA A 77 -7.21 -13.46 -28.33
C ALA A 77 -5.83 -12.80 -28.26
#